data_AF-A0A2V9M3X2-F1
#
_entry.id   AF-A0A2V9M3X2-F1
#
_cell.length_a   1.000
_cell.length_b   1.000
_cell.length_c   1.000
_cell.angle_alpha   90.00
_cell.angle_beta   90.00
_cell.angle_gamma   90.00
#
_symmetry.space_group_name_H-M   'P 1'
#
loop_
_entity.id
_entity.type
_entity.pdbx_description
1 polymer ?
#
loop_
_entity_poly.entity_id
_entity_poly.type
_entity_poly.pdbx_seq_one_letter_code
_entity_poly.pdbx_strand_id
1 'polypeptide(L)'
;MRDYRLDDAEVRGYQWDLPAVVVVLDQSLLLRSAQGQLLRGVRRMLGRTLRVQLNVPCEGAIVLGTLDELRGRRRPHACGVCVSPRDLLNRKD
;
A
#
# COMPACT_ATOMS: atom_id res chain seq x y z
N MET A 1 6.34 7.35 -18.27
CA MET A 1 5.46 7.77 -17.16
C MET A 1 6.02 9.05 -16.56
N ARG A 2 5.31 10.17 -16.71
CA ARG A 2 5.64 11.44 -16.06
C ARG A 2 4.94 11.45 -14.70
N ASP A 3 5.71 11.40 -13.63
CA ASP A 3 5.22 11.59 -12.28
C ASP A 3 5.43 13.07 -11.95
N TYR A 4 4.34 13.82 -11.77
CA TYR A 4 4.40 15.22 -11.35
C TYR A 4 4.56 15.25 -9.82
N ARG A 5 5.42 16.13 -9.31
CA ARG A 5 5.44 16.37 -7.87
C ARG A 5 4.12 16.99 -7.46
N LEU A 6 3.55 16.46 -6.39
CA LEU A 6 2.43 17.14 -5.73
C LEU A 6 2.99 18.32 -4.94
N ASP A 7 2.19 19.36 -4.79
CA ASP A 7 2.57 20.51 -3.99
C ASP A 7 2.56 20.15 -2.49
N ASP A 8 3.29 20.90 -1.66
CA ASP A 8 3.52 20.55 -0.25
C ASP A 8 2.23 20.38 0.57
N ALA A 9 1.19 21.15 0.25
CA ALA A 9 -0.12 21.05 0.90
C ALA A 9 -0.81 19.71 0.59
N GLU A 10 -0.71 19.23 -0.64
CA GLU A 10 -1.28 17.96 -1.08
C GLU A 10 -0.51 16.78 -0.47
N VAL A 11 0.83 16.86 -0.45
CA VAL A 11 1.69 15.84 0.17
C VAL A 11 1.40 15.69 1.67
N ARG A 12 1.07 16.79 2.37
CA ARG A 12 0.71 16.77 3.80
C ARG A 12 -0.55 15.93 4.08
N GLY A 13 -1.54 15.95 3.19
CA GLY A 13 -2.75 15.14 3.32
C GLY A 13 -2.45 13.64 3.36
N TYR A 14 -1.44 13.19 2.60
CA TYR A 14 -1.09 11.77 2.51
C TYR A 14 -0.17 11.27 3.64
N GLN A 15 0.21 12.12 4.61
CA GLN A 15 1.23 11.75 5.60
C GLN A 15 0.83 10.55 6.48
N TRP A 16 -0.45 10.44 6.80
CA TRP A 16 -1.03 9.40 7.67
C TRP A 16 -1.77 8.31 6.91
N ASP A 17 -2.26 8.62 5.71
CA ASP A 17 -3.12 7.70 4.95
C ASP A 17 -2.34 6.76 4.03
N LEU A 18 -1.14 7.15 3.58
CA LEU A 18 -0.37 6.30 2.67
C LEU A 18 0.40 5.22 3.45
N PRO A 19 0.11 3.93 3.19
CA PRO A 19 0.84 2.84 3.83
C PRO A 19 2.33 2.87 3.47
N ALA A 20 3.19 2.54 4.43
CA ALA A 20 4.65 2.53 4.23
C ALA A 20 5.17 1.20 3.63
N VAL A 21 4.29 0.22 3.38
CA VAL A 21 4.66 -1.13 2.93
C VAL A 21 3.97 -1.49 1.63
N VAL A 22 4.69 -2.16 0.74
CA VAL A 22 4.13 -2.84 -0.43
C VAL A 22 4.45 -4.34 -0.37
N VAL A 23 3.45 -5.15 -0.71
CA VAL A 23 3.56 -6.61 -0.80
C VAL A 23 3.11 -7.06 -2.17
N VAL A 24 3.88 -7.96 -2.79
CA VAL A 24 3.49 -8.59 -4.05
C VAL A 24 3.09 -10.03 -3.78
N LEU A 25 1.94 -10.44 -4.30
CA LEU A 25 1.36 -11.76 -4.03
C LEU A 25 2.02 -12.87 -4.85
N ASP A 26 2.49 -12.55 -6.06
CA ASP A 26 3.08 -13.48 -7.01
C ASP A 26 4.41 -12.95 -7.62
N GLN A 27 5.17 -13.81 -8.27
CA GLN A 27 6.49 -13.48 -8.83
C GLN A 27 6.50 -13.05 -10.31
N SER A 28 5.33 -12.89 -10.94
CA SER A 28 5.24 -12.51 -12.35
C SER A 28 5.99 -11.22 -12.70
N LEU A 29 6.54 -11.19 -13.91
CA LEU A 29 7.28 -10.03 -14.42
C LEU A 29 6.42 -8.75 -14.46
N LEU A 30 5.12 -8.92 -14.70
CA LEU A 30 4.14 -7.83 -14.70
C LEU A 30 4.02 -7.21 -13.30
N LEU A 31 3.82 -8.03 -12.26
CA LEU A 31 3.70 -7.52 -10.89
C LEU A 31 5.01 -6.92 -10.37
N ARG A 32 6.17 -7.49 -10.71
CA ARG A 32 7.49 -6.90 -10.40
C ARG A 32 7.66 -5.54 -11.07
N SER A 33 7.24 -5.42 -12.33
CA SER A 33 7.28 -4.14 -13.05
C SER A 33 6.35 -3.10 -12.43
N ALA A 34 5.13 -3.51 -12.05
CA ALA A 34 4.16 -2.67 -11.36
C ALA A 34 4.69 -2.19 -10.00
N GLN A 35 5.27 -3.08 -9.20
CA GLN A 35 5.95 -2.73 -7.95
C GLN A 35 7.04 -1.69 -8.18
N GLY A 36 7.91 -1.89 -9.18
CA GLY A 36 8.95 -0.94 -9.51
C GLY A 36 8.40 0.43 -9.95
N GLN A 37 7.30 0.46 -10.69
CA GLN A 37 6.64 1.71 -11.07
C GLN A 37 6.04 2.42 -9.84
N LEU A 38 5.36 1.69 -8.96
CA LEU A 38 4.77 2.23 -7.74
C LEU A 38 5.83 2.84 -6.82
N LEU A 39 6.95 2.15 -6.59
CA LEU A 39 8.08 2.67 -5.80
C LEU A 39 8.64 3.97 -6.39
N ARG A 40 8.85 4.01 -7.71
CA ARG A 40 9.38 5.20 -8.38
C ARG A 40 8.38 6.37 -8.35
N GLY A 41 7.11 6.09 -8.61
CA GLY A 41 6.04 7.08 -8.60
C GLY A 41 5.89 7.74 -7.23
N VAL A 42 5.74 6.94 -6.17
CA VAL A 42 5.62 7.46 -4.79
C VAL A 42 6.85 8.28 -4.38
N ARG A 43 8.05 7.82 -4.73
CA ARG A 43 9.28 8.58 -4.46
C ARG A 43 9.34 9.91 -5.20
N ARG A 44 8.90 9.94 -6.45
CA ARG A 44 8.89 11.17 -7.25
C ARG A 44 7.82 12.14 -6.77
N MET A 45 6.58 11.66 -6.64
CA MET A 45 5.40 12.47 -6.32
C MET A 45 5.41 12.99 -4.89
N LEU A 46 5.78 12.13 -3.92
CA LEU A 46 5.61 12.41 -2.50
C LEU A 46 6.94 12.50 -1.72
N GLY A 47 8.08 12.26 -2.39
CA GLY A 47 9.38 12.21 -1.71
C GLY A 47 9.53 11.04 -0.72
N ARG A 48 8.61 10.08 -0.73
CA ARG A 48 8.54 8.96 0.23
C ARG A 48 9.03 7.65 -0.37
N THR A 49 9.51 6.74 0.47
CA THR A 49 9.94 5.40 0.06
C THR A 49 9.00 4.36 0.65
N LEU A 50 8.56 3.41 -0.19
CA LEU A 50 7.81 2.24 0.26
C LEU A 50 8.77 1.08 0.56
N ARG A 51 8.50 0.35 1.63
CA ARG A 51 9.25 -0.84 2.01
C ARG A 51 8.63 -2.06 1.34
N VAL A 52 9.44 -2.85 0.64
CA VAL A 52 8.98 -4.12 0.06
C VAL A 52 9.02 -5.19 1.15
N GLN A 53 7.91 -5.90 1.33
CA GLN A 53 7.82 -7.05 2.22
C GLN A 53 7.23 -8.27 1.51
N LEU A 54 7.62 -9.46 1.99
CA LEU A 54 7.11 -10.74 1.50
C LEU A 54 5.72 -11.06 2.06
N ASN A 55 5.50 -10.68 3.33
CA ASN A 55 4.28 -10.94 4.07
C ASN A 55 3.53 -9.63 4.33
N VAL A 56 2.21 -9.71 4.47
CA VAL A 56 1.38 -8.56 4.86
C VAL A 56 1.62 -8.27 6.35
N PRO A 57 2.12 -7.09 6.72
CA PRO A 57 2.36 -6.73 8.10
C PRO A 57 1.04 -6.39 8.82
N CYS A 58 1.13 -6.13 10.13
CA CYS A 58 0.00 -5.67 10.93
C CYS A 58 -0.35 -4.19 10.73
N GLU A 59 0.60 -3.41 10.19
CA GLU A 59 0.35 -2.04 9.74
C GLU A 59 -0.31 -2.02 8.35
N GLY A 60 -0.74 -0.86 7.87
CA GLY A 60 -1.26 -0.73 6.52
C GLY A 60 -0.25 -1.19 5.46
N ALA A 61 -0.73 -1.82 4.39
CA ALA A 61 0.08 -2.20 3.23
C ALA A 61 -0.68 -2.06 1.91
N ILE A 62 0.05 -1.70 0.86
CA ILE A 62 -0.40 -1.79 -0.54
C ILE A 62 -0.12 -3.21 -1.02
N VAL A 63 -1.16 -3.93 -1.47
CA VAL A 63 -1.03 -5.31 -1.95
C VAL A 63 -1.20 -5.35 -3.47
N LEU A 64 -0.21 -5.92 -4.17
CA LEU A 64 -0.21 -6.09 -5.62
C LEU A 64 -0.38 -7.57 -5.97
N GLY A 65 -1.44 -7.90 -6.69
CA GLY A 65 -1.73 -9.25 -7.14
C GLY A 65 -3.12 -9.36 -7.75
N THR A 66 -3.52 -10.58 -8.08
CA THR A 66 -4.87 -10.88 -8.55
C THR A 66 -5.82 -11.15 -7.38
N LEU A 67 -7.12 -11.07 -7.67
CA LEU A 67 -8.14 -11.41 -6.67
C LEU A 67 -8.07 -12.89 -6.26
N ASP A 68 -7.67 -13.77 -7.18
CA ASP A 68 -7.51 -15.20 -6.93
C ASP A 68 -6.35 -15.45 -5.93
N GLU A 69 -5.18 -14.86 -6.17
CA GLU A 69 -4.04 -14.88 -5.24
C GLU A 69 -4.41 -14.35 -3.86
N LEU A 70 -5.20 -13.27 -3.80
CA LEU A 70 -5.63 -12.66 -2.55
C LEU A 70 -6.59 -13.57 -1.76
N ARG A 71 -7.50 -14.29 -2.45
CA ARG A 71 -8.41 -15.27 -1.83
C ARG A 71 -7.67 -16.53 -1.40
N GLY A 72 -6.67 -16.97 -2.16
CA GLY A 72 -5.79 -18.09 -1.82
C GLY A 72 -4.91 -17.81 -0.60
N ARG A 73 -4.60 -16.53 -0.32
CA ARG A 73 -3.97 -16.13 0.94
C ARG A 73 -4.98 -16.23 2.09
N ARG A 74 -4.79 -17.21 2.96
CA ARG A 74 -5.37 -17.17 4.32
C ARG A 74 -4.94 -15.86 4.97
N ARG A 75 -5.90 -15.10 5.48
CA ARG A 75 -5.58 -13.94 6.33
C ARG A 75 -4.71 -14.44 7.49
N PRO A 76 -3.48 -13.93 7.65
CA PRO A 76 -2.74 -14.22 8.86
C PRO A 76 -3.56 -13.66 10.01
N HIS A 77 -4.05 -14.56 10.87
CA HIS A 77 -4.88 -14.29 12.05
C HIS A 77 -4.07 -13.65 13.19
N ALA A 78 -2.91 -13.08 12.87
CA ALA A 78 -1.97 -12.50 13.83
C ALA A 78 -1.88 -10.97 13.76
N CYS A 79 -2.80 -10.30 13.04
CA CYS A 79 -3.00 -8.87 13.19
C CYS A 79 -4.33 -8.64 13.92
N GLY A 80 -4.25 -8.26 15.19
CA GLY A 80 -5.41 -7.77 15.93
C GLY A 80 -6.00 -6.57 15.18
N VAL A 81 -7.19 -6.78 14.61
CA VAL A 81 -8.07 -5.77 14.00
C VAL A 81 -7.41 -4.91 12.90
N CYS A 82 -7.57 -5.32 11.64
CA CYS A 82 -7.50 -4.39 10.52
C CYS A 82 -8.68 -3.42 10.63
N VAL A 83 -8.48 -2.23 11.21
CA VAL A 83 -9.50 -1.16 11.20
C VAL A 83 -9.60 -0.65 9.77
N SER A 84 -10.75 -0.83 9.12
CA SER A 84 -10.97 -0.25 7.80
C SER A 84 -11.03 1.28 7.92
N PRO A 85 -10.57 2.05 6.91
CA PRO A 85 -10.88 3.48 6.83
C PRO A 85 -12.39 3.78 6.95
N ARG A 86 -13.26 2.82 6.57
CA ARG A 86 -14.71 2.90 6.80
C ARG A 86 -15.10 2.83 8.29
N ASP A 87 -14.35 2.08 9.10
CA ASP A 87 -14.61 1.94 10.54
C ASP A 87 -14.19 3.21 11.30
N LEU A 88 -13.22 3.97 10.78
CA LEU A 88 -12.80 5.27 11.32
C LEU A 88 -13.82 6.38 11.06
N LEU A 89 -14.51 6.35 9.91
CA LEU A 89 -15.55 7.35 9.58
C LEU A 89 -16.88 7.14 10.33
N ASN A 90 -17.11 5.95 10.89
CA ASN A 90 -18.39 5.60 11.53
C ASN A 90 -18.33 5.54 13.07
N ARG A 91 -17.23 5.99 13.69
CA ARG A 91 -17.24 6.36 15.11
C ARG A 91 -17.99 7.68 15.25
N LYS A 92 -19.31 7.60 15.40
CA LYS A 92 -20.08 8.62 16.10
C LYS A 92 -20.09 8.22 17.57
N ASP A 93 -19.67 9.16 18.42
CA ASP A 93 -19.76 9.07 19.88
C ASP A 93 -21.16 8.64 20.36
#